data_AF-A0A8J4QAX9-F1
#
_entry.id   AF-A0A8J4QAX9-F1
#
_cell.length_a   1.000
_cell.length_b   1.000
_cell.length_c   1.000
_cell.angle_alpha   90.00
_cell.angle_beta   90.00
_cell.angle_gamma   90.00
#
_symmetry.space_group_name_H-M   'P 1'
#
loop_
_entity.id
_entity.type
_entity.pdbx_description
1 polymer ?
#
loop_
_entity_poly.entity_id
_entity_poly.type
_entity_poly.pdbx_seq_one_letter_code
_entity_poly.pdbx_strand_id
1 'polypeptide(L)'
;MVSSDAYTLLQVLVAKWQSRTCSGKYVLPWIYHILVNHGHHVMSQEPASQMLNSLCKITKCRGAAIQSLLQLSGRLQLVMAQIDKASQNKIQILAHDNEIDESEDEDEDVESTIRG
;
A
#
# COMPACT_ATOMS: atom_id res chain seq x y z
N MET A 1 -15.15 -16.34 28.79
CA MET A 1 -14.80 -15.01 29.35
C MET A 1 -16.00 -14.54 30.16
N VAL A 2 -15.80 -14.11 31.40
CA VAL A 2 -16.89 -13.51 32.19
C VAL A 2 -17.27 -12.18 31.55
N SER A 3 -18.55 -11.81 31.54
CA SER A 3 -19.03 -10.63 30.82
C SER A 3 -18.34 -9.33 31.26
N SER A 4 -17.98 -9.20 32.54
CA SER A 4 -17.20 -8.05 33.06
C SER A 4 -15.83 -7.93 32.40
N ASP A 5 -15.09 -9.05 32.27
CA ASP A 5 -13.77 -9.06 31.61
C ASP A 5 -13.89 -8.69 30.13
N ALA A 6 -15.02 -9.01 29.49
CA ALA A 6 -15.28 -8.69 28.10
C ALA A 6 -15.32 -7.17 27.86
N TYR A 7 -15.95 -6.41 28.75
CA TYR A 7 -16.03 -4.95 28.62
C TYR A 7 -14.66 -4.29 28.84
N THR A 8 -13.91 -4.73 29.86
CA THR A 8 -12.54 -4.24 30.10
C THR A 8 -11.63 -4.55 28.91
N LEU A 9 -11.71 -5.77 28.37
CA LEU A 9 -10.95 -6.14 27.18
C LEU A 9 -11.34 -5.28 25.97
N LEU A 10 -12.64 -5.02 25.78
CA LEU A 10 -13.11 -4.14 24.71
C LEU A 10 -12.50 -2.73 24.83
N GLN A 11 -12.49 -2.13 26.02
CA GLN A 11 -11.87 -0.82 26.25
C GLN A 11 -10.40 -0.80 25.83
N VAL A 12 -9.63 -1.81 26.26
CA VAL A 12 -8.19 -1.93 25.92
C VAL A 12 -8.00 -2.08 24.41
N LEU A 13 -8.80 -2.92 23.76
CA LEU A 13 -8.73 -3.14 22.31
C LEU A 13 -9.08 -1.87 21.54
N VAL A 14 -10.15 -1.18 21.94
CA VAL A 14 -10.53 0.10 21.35
C VAL A 14 -9.37 1.08 21.50
N ALA A 15 -8.86 1.31 22.71
CA ALA A 15 -7.74 2.24 22.96
C ALA A 15 -6.47 1.91 22.13
N LYS A 16 -6.11 0.63 22.01
CA LYS A 16 -5.02 0.17 21.13
C LYS A 16 -5.29 0.49 19.67
N TRP A 17 -6.53 0.30 19.21
CA TRP A 17 -6.90 0.64 17.85
C TRP A 17 -6.86 2.16 17.61
N GLN A 18 -7.35 2.98 18.55
CA GLN A 18 -7.38 4.45 18.42
C GLN A 18 -5.98 5.04 18.37
N SER A 19 -5.09 4.60 19.26
CA SER A 19 -3.69 5.06 19.35
C SER A 19 -2.82 4.61 18.18
N ARG A 20 -3.35 3.78 17.26
CA ARG A 20 -2.63 3.20 16.11
C ARG A 20 -1.42 2.34 16.51
N THR A 21 -1.31 1.97 17.79
CA THR A 21 -0.22 1.14 18.34
C THR A 21 -0.32 -0.33 17.95
N CYS A 22 -1.49 -0.77 17.47
CA CYS A 22 -1.72 -2.13 16.99
C CYS A 22 -2.41 -2.12 15.63
N SER A 23 -2.00 -3.04 14.76
CA SER A 23 -2.64 -3.24 13.46
C SER A 23 -4.11 -3.65 13.65
N GLY A 24 -4.98 -3.00 12.88
CA GLY A 24 -6.42 -3.33 12.86
C GLY A 24 -6.68 -4.80 12.53
N LYS A 25 -5.79 -5.46 11.78
CA LYS A 25 -5.89 -6.89 11.43
C LYS A 25 -5.96 -7.80 12.65
N TYR A 26 -5.27 -7.46 13.74
CA TYR A 26 -5.26 -8.25 14.96
C TYR A 26 -6.36 -7.83 15.93
N VAL A 27 -6.71 -6.55 15.97
CA VAL A 27 -7.60 -6.00 17.00
C VAL A 27 -9.08 -6.07 16.59
N LEU A 28 -9.40 -5.82 15.32
CA LEU A 28 -10.78 -5.76 14.84
C LEU A 28 -11.56 -7.07 14.98
N PRO A 29 -10.98 -8.26 14.72
CA PRO A 29 -11.69 -9.52 14.94
C PRO A 29 -12.15 -9.68 16.39
N TRP A 30 -11.31 -9.30 17.37
CA TRP A 30 -11.68 -9.38 18.78
C TRP A 30 -12.76 -8.38 19.18
N ILE A 31 -12.65 -7.12 18.70
CA ILE A 31 -13.69 -6.11 18.90
C ILE A 31 -15.04 -6.63 18.38
N TYR A 32 -15.05 -7.19 17.17
CA TYR A 32 -16.26 -7.76 16.56
C TYR A 32 -16.83 -8.90 17.41
N HIS A 33 -16.01 -9.88 17.81
CA HIS A 33 -16.45 -11.00 18.62
C HIS A 33 -17.06 -10.55 19.96
N ILE A 34 -16.46 -9.56 20.63
CA ILE A 34 -17.00 -9.06 21.90
C ILE A 34 -18.34 -8.35 21.69
N LEU A 35 -18.46 -7.52 20.65
CA LEU A 35 -19.72 -6.82 20.36
C LEU A 35 -20.85 -7.79 20.00
N VAL A 36 -20.56 -8.86 19.27
CA VAL A 36 -21.56 -9.88 18.89
C VAL A 36 -21.98 -10.74 20.07
N ASN A 37 -21.01 -11.24 20.86
CA ASN A 37 -21.30 -12.22 21.91
C ASN A 37 -21.66 -11.60 23.27
N HIS A 38 -21.17 -10.40 23.55
CA HIS A 38 -21.35 -9.71 24.84
C HIS A 38 -22.03 -8.35 24.68
N GLY A 39 -22.63 -8.04 23.53
CA GLY A 39 -23.23 -6.75 23.22
C GLY A 39 -24.22 -6.25 24.26
N HIS A 40 -25.13 -7.11 24.74
CA HIS A 40 -26.10 -6.74 25.78
C HIS A 40 -25.41 -6.27 27.08
N HIS A 41 -24.36 -6.98 27.50
CA HIS A 41 -23.57 -6.58 28.66
C HIS A 41 -22.79 -5.30 28.41
N VAL A 42 -22.18 -5.15 27.24
CA VAL A 42 -21.47 -3.91 26.86
C VAL A 42 -22.41 -2.71 26.91
N MET A 43 -23.64 -2.83 26.42
CA MET A 43 -24.63 -1.73 26.44
C MET A 43 -25.12 -1.38 27.85
N SER A 44 -25.07 -2.33 28.80
CA SER A 44 -25.44 -2.07 30.20
C SER A 44 -24.36 -1.37 31.03
N GLN A 45 -23.15 -1.20 30.49
CA GLN A 45 -22.04 -0.54 31.18
C GLN A 45 -22.07 0.98 30.94
N GLU A 46 -21.83 1.77 31.97
CA GLU A 46 -21.62 3.22 31.85
C GLU A 46 -20.10 3.53 31.86
N PRO A 47 -19.54 4.36 30.95
CA PRO A 47 -20.15 5.05 29.80
C PRO A 47 -19.89 4.31 28.48
N ALA A 48 -20.49 3.14 28.27
CA ALA A 48 -20.30 2.39 27.02
C ALA A 48 -20.71 3.19 25.77
N SER A 49 -21.73 4.04 25.89
CA SER A 49 -22.20 4.91 24.81
C SER A 49 -21.08 5.81 24.25
N GLN A 50 -20.22 6.37 25.09
CA GLN A 50 -19.11 7.23 24.65
C GLN A 50 -18.03 6.44 23.91
N MET A 51 -17.63 5.29 24.46
CA MET A 51 -16.64 4.41 23.84
C MET A 51 -17.12 3.92 22.46
N LEU A 52 -18.37 3.47 22.37
CA LEU A 52 -18.98 2.97 21.13
C LEU A 52 -19.14 4.08 20.09
N ASN A 53 -19.52 5.29 20.51
CA ASN A 53 -19.55 6.46 19.63
C ASN A 53 -18.16 6.79 19.08
N SER A 54 -17.13 6.74 19.94
CA SER A 54 -15.74 6.96 19.53
C SER A 54 -15.26 5.88 18.55
N LEU A 55 -15.60 4.62 18.81
CA LEU A 55 -15.33 3.50 17.93
C LEU A 55 -15.99 3.67 16.55
N CYS A 56 -17.28 4.04 16.52
CA CYS A 56 -18.03 4.29 15.29
C CYS A 56 -17.40 5.44 14.46
N LYS A 57 -17.04 6.55 15.11
CA LYS A 57 -16.36 7.68 14.47
C LYS A 57 -15.05 7.24 13.81
N ILE A 58 -14.20 6.51 14.54
CA ILE A 58 -12.91 6.03 14.00
C ILE A 58 -13.11 5.08 12.83
N THR A 59 -14.06 4.15 12.91
CA THR A 59 -14.37 3.23 11.80
C THR A 59 -14.79 4.00 10.56
N LYS A 60 -15.67 4.99 10.69
CA LYS A 60 -16.13 5.83 9.56
C LYS A 60 -14.98 6.63 8.95
N CYS A 61 -14.18 7.31 9.78
CA CYS A 61 -13.03 8.09 9.30
C CYS A 61 -12.02 7.22 8.55
N ARG A 62 -11.69 6.04 9.09
CA ARG A 62 -10.76 5.11 8.42
C ARG A 62 -11.36 4.53 7.15
N GLY A 63 -12.64 4.17 7.16
CA GLY A 63 -13.36 3.70 5.97
C GLY A 63 -13.38 4.72 4.84
N ALA A 64 -13.65 5.99 5.15
CA ALA A 64 -13.67 7.07 4.17
C ALA A 64 -12.31 7.30 3.50
N ALA A 65 -11.21 7.02 4.19
CA ALA A 65 -9.85 7.16 3.64
C ALA A 65 -9.43 6.00 2.72
N ILE A 66 -10.14 4.86 2.72
CA ILE A 66 -9.72 3.67 1.96
C ILE A 66 -9.66 3.98 0.46
N GLN A 67 -10.67 4.66 -0.08
CA GLN A 67 -10.74 4.94 -1.52
C GLN A 67 -9.58 5.83 -1.98
N SER A 68 -9.29 6.92 -1.26
CA SER A 68 -8.20 7.83 -1.62
C SER A 68 -6.83 7.16 -1.50
N LEU A 69 -6.63 6.33 -0.46
CA LEU A 69 -5.41 5.54 -0.29
C LEU A 69 -5.23 4.51 -1.40
N LEU A 70 -6.31 3.85 -1.83
CA LEU A 70 -6.26 2.87 -2.93
C LEU A 70 -5.91 3.55 -4.25
N GLN A 71 -6.53 4.69 -4.55
CA GLN A 71 -6.20 5.49 -5.74
C GLN A 71 -4.73 5.94 -5.73
N LEU A 72 -4.24 6.43 -4.58
CA LEU A 72 -2.84 6.81 -4.42
C LEU A 72 -1.91 5.61 -4.62
N SER A 73 -2.21 4.46 -4.02
CA SER A 73 -1.44 3.23 -4.19
C SER A 73 -1.34 2.82 -5.65
N GLY A 74 -2.44 2.88 -6.41
CA GLY A 74 -2.44 2.56 -7.84
C GLY A 74 -1.58 3.53 -8.66
N ARG A 75 -1.66 4.83 -8.36
CA ARG A 75 -0.81 5.83 -9.03
C ARG A 75 0.68 5.62 -8.72
N LEU A 76 1.02 5.30 -7.47
CA LEU A 76 2.40 5.00 -7.08
C LEU A 76 2.93 3.73 -7.77
N GLN A 77 2.10 2.70 -7.92
CA GLN A 77 2.46 1.50 -8.67
C GLN A 77 2.77 1.82 -10.15
N LEU A 78 1.99 2.70 -10.78
CA LEU A 78 2.28 3.16 -12.15
C LEU A 78 3.61 3.92 -12.23
N VAL A 79 3.89 4.80 -11.28
CA VAL A 79 5.17 5.53 -11.22
C VAL A 79 6.34 4.58 -11.04
N MET A 80 6.23 3.59 -10.14
CA MET A 80 7.27 2.57 -9.96
C MET A 80 7.49 1.76 -11.25
N ALA A 81 6.42 1.34 -11.93
CA ALA A 81 6.54 0.62 -13.20
C ALA A 81 7.22 1.45 -14.30
N GLN A 82 7.01 2.78 -14.32
CA GLN A 82 7.71 3.67 -15.25
C GLN A 82 9.20 3.79 -14.93
N ILE A 83 9.57 3.87 -13.65
CA ILE A 83 10.97 3.89 -13.19
C ILE A 83 11.67 2.58 -13.58
N ASP A 84 11.03 1.43 -13.34
CA ASP A 84 11.57 0.12 -13.68
C ASP A 84 11.78 -0.01 -15.19
N LYS A 85 10.79 0.39 -16.01
CA LYS A 85 10.91 0.38 -17.48
C LYS A 85 12.02 1.30 -17.98
N ALA A 86 12.14 2.51 -17.44
CA ALA A 86 13.20 3.44 -17.83
C ALA A 86 14.60 2.91 -17.49
N SER A 87 14.73 2.22 -16.36
CA SER A 87 15.98 1.58 -15.95
C SER A 87 16.37 0.45 -16.91
N GLN A 88 15.42 -0.38 -17.32
CA GLN A 88 15.64 -1.44 -18.32
C GLN A 88 16.01 -0.88 -19.71
N ASN A 89 15.32 0.17 -20.16
CA ASN A 89 15.64 0.83 -21.42
C ASN A 89 17.07 1.40 -21.42
N LYS A 90 17.51 2.01 -20.32
CA LYS A 90 18.88 2.54 -20.21
C LYS A 90 19.94 1.43 -20.33
N ILE A 91 19.68 0.26 -19.75
CA ILE A 91 20.57 -0.91 -19.86
C ILE A 91 20.64 -1.40 -21.31
N GLN A 92 19.50 -1.47 -22.01
CA GLN A 92 19.46 -1.86 -23.42
C GLN A 92 20.20 -0.87 -24.33
N ILE A 93 20.05 0.44 -24.09
CA ILE A 93 20.75 1.47 -24.86
C ILE A 93 22.26 1.36 -24.67
N LEU A 94 22.74 1.19 -23.43
CA LEU A 94 24.17 0.97 -23.15
C LEU A 94 24.72 -0.31 -23.79
N ALA A 95 23.91 -1.38 -23.87
CA ALA A 95 24.33 -2.61 -24.54
C ALA A 95 24.41 -2.44 -26.06
N HIS A 96 23.51 -1.66 -26.66
CA HIS A 96 23.50 -1.38 -28.10
C HIS A 96 24.61 -0.39 -28.52
N ASP A 97 24.96 0.58 -27.67
CA ASP A 97 26.05 1.53 -27.93
C ASP A 97 27.43 0.82 -27.93
N ASN A 98 27.60 -0.21 -27.10
CA ASN A 98 28.82 -1.02 -27.06
C ASN A 98 29.00 -1.94 -28.29
N GLU A 99 27.96 -2.16 -29.12
CA GLU A 99 28.06 -2.97 -30.35
C GLU A 99 28.34 -2.14 -31.62
N ILE A 100 28.31 -0.81 -31.55
CA ILE A 100 28.52 0.09 -32.71
C ILE A 100 29.99 0.55 -32.84
N ASP A 101 30.85 0.30 -31.84
CA ASP A 101 32.25 0.78 -31.80
C ASP A 101 33.30 -0.18 -32.39
N GLU A 102 32.92 -1.11 -33.27
CA GLU A 102 33.87 -2.02 -33.97
C GLU A 102 33.82 -1.92 -35.51
N SER A 103 33.45 -0.77 -36.08
CA SER A 103 33.62 -0.54 -37.53
C SER A 103 34.24 0.83 -37.83
N GLU A 104 35.52 0.98 -37.49
CA GLU A 104 36.39 2.00 -38.07
C GLU A 104 37.10 1.45 -39.33
N ASP A 105 36.93 2.19 -40.43
CA ASP A 105 37.81 2.39 -41.59
C ASP A 105 38.45 1.20 -42.34
N GLU A 106 38.11 1.12 -43.63
CA GLU A 106 39.14 1.07 -44.69
C GLU A 106 38.59 1.74 -45.97
N ASP A 107 38.91 3.03 -46.11
CA ASP A 107 38.88 3.76 -47.38
C ASP A 107 39.92 3.17 -48.33
N GLU A 108 39.52 2.67 -49.50
CA GLU A 108 40.42 2.54 -50.67
C GLU A 108 39.80 3.22 -51.91
N ASP A 109 40.42 4.34 -52.28
CA ASP A 109 40.14 5.20 -53.42
C ASP A 109 41.06 4.84 -54.61
N VAL A 110 40.58 4.07 -55.60
CA VAL A 110 41.11 3.97 -56.99
C VAL A 110 40.02 3.27 -57.83
N GLU A 111 39.65 3.58 -59.08
CA GLU A 111 40.35 4.19 -60.21
C GLU A 111 39.31 4.65 -61.25
N SER A 112 39.55 5.79 -61.91
CA SER A 112 38.74 6.24 -63.04
C SER A 112 38.82 5.25 -64.21
N THR A 113 37.71 4.83 -64.79
CA THR A 113 37.71 4.36 -66.18
C THR A 113 36.45 4.84 -66.90
N ILE A 114 36.66 5.85 -67.73
CA ILE A 114 35.79 6.25 -68.83
C ILE A 114 35.83 5.14 -69.90
N ARG A 115 34.68 4.50 -70.20
CA ARG A 115 34.30 4.10 -71.57
C ARG A 115 32.87 3.58 -71.64
N GLY A 116 32.10 4.11 -72.59
CA GLY A 116 30.77 3.64 -72.96
C GLY A 116 29.97 4.73 -73.66
#